data_AF-A0A150QUB9-F1
#
_entry.id   AF-A0A150QUB9-F1
#
_cell.length_a   1.000
_cell.length_b   1.000
_cell.length_c   1.000
_cell.angle_alpha   90.00
_cell.angle_beta   90.00
_cell.angle_gamma   90.00
#
_symmetry.space_group_name_H-M   'P 1'
#
loop_
_entity.id
_entity.type
_entity.pdbx_description
1 polymer ?
#
loop_
_entity_poly.entity_id
_entity_poly.type
_entity_poly.pdbx_seq_one_letter_code
_entity_poly.pdbx_strand_id
1 'polypeptide(L)'
;MTRTIARWAPLLAALASGCAPPPAPAAPSADETAARRAASVALTALSHRKFDVRGCDASGARVVQEAEARAGTPQGDRCAILVARQSDQTWLVVVRSSLSSDSVGAQALVTVLPDAEGVSAVAYAR
;
A
#
# COMPACT_ATOMS: atom_id res chain seq x y z
N MET A 1 26.27 6.11 67.43
CA MET A 1 25.51 4.92 67.88
C MET A 1 24.01 5.20 67.69
N THR A 2 23.18 4.15 67.50
CA THR A 2 21.73 3.99 67.89
C THR A 2 20.88 5.25 68.20
N ARG A 3 19.59 5.41 67.83
CA ARG A 3 18.45 4.50 67.51
C ARG A 3 17.25 5.40 67.06
N THR A 4 16.04 5.04 66.59
CA THR A 4 15.25 3.81 66.28
C THR A 4 14.28 4.16 65.11
N ILE A 5 13.69 3.18 64.40
CA ILE A 5 12.66 3.35 63.36
C ILE A 5 11.25 3.58 63.95
N ALA A 6 10.43 4.43 63.34
CA ALA A 6 8.96 4.37 63.47
C ALA A 6 8.28 4.57 62.11
N ARG A 7 7.28 3.74 61.77
CA ARG A 7 6.53 3.79 60.51
C ARG A 7 5.14 4.39 60.74
N TRP A 8 4.73 5.34 59.90
CA TRP A 8 3.32 5.66 59.63
C TRP A 8 3.13 5.85 58.12
N ALA A 9 1.93 5.53 57.64
CA ALA A 9 1.54 5.47 56.23
C ALA A 9 0.03 5.80 56.14
N PRO A 10 -0.63 5.63 54.97
CA PRO A 10 -0.31 6.15 53.65
C PRO A 10 -1.42 7.12 53.16
N LEU A 11 -1.15 7.98 52.16
CA LEU A 11 -2.21 8.69 51.44
C LEU A 11 -1.99 8.72 49.93
N LEU A 12 -3.09 8.52 49.20
CA LEU A 12 -3.15 8.42 47.74
C LEU A 12 -3.25 9.80 47.08
N ALA A 13 -2.21 10.24 46.37
CA ALA A 13 -2.26 11.18 45.26
C ALA A 13 -0.85 11.31 44.63
N ALA A 14 -0.65 11.38 43.31
CA ALA A 14 -1.59 11.16 42.22
C ALA A 14 -0.88 10.44 41.06
N LEU A 15 -1.35 9.23 40.72
CA LEU A 15 -0.98 8.56 39.46
C LEU A 15 -1.80 9.17 38.30
N ALA A 16 -1.57 10.46 38.03
CA ALA A 16 -2.04 11.14 36.83
C ALA A 16 -1.24 10.70 35.59
N SER A 17 -1.08 9.38 35.42
CA SER A 17 -0.54 8.79 34.20
C SER A 17 -1.59 8.99 33.11
N GLY A 18 -1.37 10.02 32.28
CA GLY A 18 -2.32 10.44 31.26
C GLY A 18 -2.59 9.33 30.25
N CYS A 19 -3.68 8.60 30.45
CA CYS A 19 -4.16 7.59 29.53
C CYS A 19 -4.78 8.28 28.31
N ALA A 20 -3.92 8.85 27.46
CA ALA A 20 -4.29 9.20 26.10
C ALA A 20 -4.71 7.89 25.42
N PRO A 21 -5.93 7.78 24.88
CA PRO A 21 -6.30 6.61 24.11
C PRO A 21 -5.35 6.49 22.91
N PRO A 22 -4.98 5.28 22.48
CA PRO A 22 -4.17 5.12 21.28
C PRO A 22 -4.89 5.82 20.12
N PRO A 23 -4.19 6.61 19.28
CA PRO A 23 -4.82 7.32 18.19
C PRO A 23 -5.55 6.31 17.31
N ALA A 24 -6.84 6.54 17.08
CA ALA A 24 -7.65 5.67 16.23
C ALA A 24 -6.95 5.53 14.86
N PRO A 25 -6.96 4.34 14.23
CA PRO A 25 -6.33 4.15 12.93
C PRO A 25 -6.91 5.19 11.97
N ALA A 26 -6.03 6.05 11.44
CA ALA A 26 -6.44 7.13 10.57
C ALA A 26 -7.24 6.56 9.39
N ALA A 27 -8.38 7.18 9.07
CA ALA A 27 -9.17 6.79 7.93
C ALA A 27 -8.26 6.80 6.67
N PRO A 28 -8.33 5.77 5.80
CA PRO A 28 -7.46 5.69 4.64
C PRO A 28 -7.62 6.95 3.79
N SER A 29 -6.50 7.46 3.28
CA SER A 29 -6.51 8.72 2.55
C SER A 29 -7.42 8.66 1.31
N ALA A 30 -7.89 9.82 0.85
CA ALA A 30 -8.65 9.91 -0.40
C ALA A 30 -7.84 9.31 -1.57
N ASP A 31 -6.55 9.61 -1.62
CA ASP A 31 -5.60 9.05 -2.59
C ASP A 31 -5.36 7.55 -2.44
N GLU A 32 -5.30 6.97 -1.23
CA GLU A 32 -5.33 5.50 -1.09
C GLU A 32 -6.62 4.89 -1.64
N THR A 33 -7.76 5.52 -1.35
CA THR A 33 -9.08 5.02 -1.75
C THR A 33 -9.28 5.14 -3.27
N ALA A 34 -8.60 6.09 -3.92
CA ALA A 34 -8.52 6.20 -5.38
C ALA A 34 -7.48 5.24 -5.97
N ALA A 35 -6.29 5.11 -5.37
CA ALA A 35 -5.23 4.22 -5.80
C ALA A 35 -5.65 2.73 -5.76
N ARG A 36 -6.37 2.30 -4.71
CA ARG A 36 -6.95 0.95 -4.64
C ARG A 36 -8.00 0.72 -5.73
N ARG A 37 -8.79 1.73 -6.10
CA ARG A 37 -9.73 1.66 -7.24
C ARG A 37 -9.00 1.57 -8.58
N ALA A 38 -7.97 2.38 -8.80
CA ALA A 38 -7.11 2.29 -9.98
C ALA A 38 -6.45 0.91 -10.10
N ALA A 39 -5.94 0.36 -8.98
CA ALA A 39 -5.40 -0.99 -8.93
C ALA A 39 -6.44 -2.06 -9.33
N SER A 40 -7.66 -2.02 -8.79
CA SER A 40 -8.74 -2.94 -9.20
C SER A 40 -9.06 -2.88 -10.69
N VAL A 41 -9.11 -1.67 -11.27
CA VAL A 41 -9.37 -1.45 -12.71
C VAL A 41 -8.22 -1.99 -13.56
N ALA A 42 -6.97 -1.77 -13.14
CA ALA A 42 -5.80 -2.33 -13.80
C ALA A 42 -5.76 -3.87 -13.74
N LEU A 43 -6.01 -4.48 -12.58
CA LEU A 43 -6.07 -5.94 -12.43
C LEU A 43 -7.17 -6.57 -13.30
N THR A 44 -8.34 -5.92 -13.38
CA THR A 44 -9.44 -6.33 -14.26
C THR A 44 -9.01 -6.30 -15.73
N ALA A 45 -8.44 -5.19 -16.19
CA ALA A 45 -7.96 -5.04 -17.56
C ALA A 45 -6.83 -6.02 -17.93
N LEU A 46 -5.94 -6.34 -16.97
CA LEU A 46 -4.87 -7.32 -17.14
C LEU A 46 -5.41 -8.75 -17.22
N SER A 47 -6.40 -9.11 -16.39
CA SER A 47 -7.10 -10.40 -16.43
C SER A 47 -7.79 -10.64 -17.78
N HIS A 48 -8.48 -9.63 -18.32
CA HIS A 48 -9.06 -9.70 -19.68
C HIS A 48 -7.99 -9.93 -20.77
N ARG A 49 -6.79 -9.39 -20.59
CA ARG A 49 -5.63 -9.57 -21.49
C ARG A 49 -4.81 -10.84 -21.23
N LYS A 50 -5.28 -11.74 -20.34
CA LYS A 50 -4.61 -13.00 -19.94
C LYS A 50 -3.24 -12.81 -19.26
N PHE A 51 -2.95 -11.64 -18.72
CA PHE A 51 -1.81 -11.43 -17.84
C PHE A 51 -2.08 -12.09 -16.48
N ASP A 52 -1.06 -12.73 -15.88
CA ASP A 52 -1.26 -13.47 -14.64
C ASP A 52 -1.32 -12.55 -13.41
N VAL A 53 -2.55 -12.35 -12.93
CA VAL A 53 -2.87 -11.59 -11.72
C VAL A 53 -3.14 -12.47 -10.49
N ARG A 54 -2.69 -13.74 -10.47
CA ARG A 54 -2.99 -14.65 -9.35
C ARG A 54 -2.22 -14.23 -8.09
N GLY A 55 -2.94 -14.07 -6.99
CA GLY A 55 -2.38 -13.55 -5.74
C GLY A 55 -2.13 -12.04 -5.74
N CYS A 56 -2.55 -11.32 -6.79
CA CYS A 56 -2.61 -9.85 -6.78
C CYS A 56 -3.90 -9.39 -6.11
N ASP A 57 -3.80 -8.56 -5.06
CA ASP A 57 -4.96 -7.96 -4.39
C ASP A 57 -4.81 -6.43 -4.38
N ALA A 58 -5.81 -5.71 -4.87
CA ALA A 58 -5.81 -4.26 -4.93
C ALA A 58 -5.73 -3.57 -3.55
N SER A 59 -6.09 -4.28 -2.47
CA SER A 59 -5.92 -3.85 -1.07
C SER A 59 -4.46 -3.85 -0.64
N GLY A 60 -3.61 -4.65 -1.31
CA GLY A 60 -2.15 -4.68 -1.14
C GLY A 60 -1.38 -3.67 -2.00
N ALA A 61 -2.09 -2.80 -2.74
CA ALA A 61 -1.47 -1.77 -3.56
C ALA A 61 -0.71 -0.74 -2.71
N ARG A 62 0.60 -0.60 -2.95
CA ARG A 62 1.42 0.45 -2.32
C ARG A 62 1.35 1.74 -3.12
N VAL A 63 0.93 2.82 -2.49
CA VAL A 63 1.08 4.17 -3.06
C VAL A 63 2.55 4.60 -2.95
N VAL A 64 3.13 5.02 -4.08
CA VAL A 64 4.55 5.37 -4.23
C VAL A 64 4.74 6.57 -5.17
N GLN A 65 5.97 7.06 -5.29
CA GLN A 65 6.29 8.11 -6.26
C GLN A 65 6.36 7.56 -7.70
N GLU A 66 6.10 8.39 -8.72
CA GLU A 66 6.08 7.94 -10.12
C GLU A 66 7.41 7.30 -10.55
N ALA A 67 8.55 7.78 -10.05
CA ALA A 67 9.86 7.19 -10.31
C ALA A 67 10.01 5.78 -9.71
N GLU A 68 9.51 5.52 -8.49
CA GLU A 68 9.50 4.19 -7.86
C GLU A 68 8.57 3.24 -8.63
N ALA A 69 7.37 3.70 -9.00
CA ALA A 69 6.44 2.92 -9.83
C ALA A 69 7.06 2.56 -11.20
N ARG A 70 7.69 3.51 -11.91
CA ARG A 70 8.34 3.27 -13.21
C ARG A 70 9.56 2.35 -13.11
N ALA A 71 10.35 2.46 -12.05
CA ALA A 71 11.43 1.49 -11.75
C ALA A 71 10.86 0.09 -11.47
N GLY A 72 9.66 0.02 -10.90
CA GLY A 72 8.91 -1.20 -10.68
C GLY A 72 9.30 -1.91 -9.39
N THR A 73 9.03 -3.21 -9.34
CA THR A 73 9.46 -4.08 -8.24
C THR A 73 10.46 -5.12 -8.73
N PRO A 74 11.42 -5.55 -7.88
CA PRO A 74 12.19 -6.76 -8.15
C PRO A 74 11.26 -7.98 -8.16
N GLN A 75 11.70 -9.06 -8.80
CA GLN A 75 10.98 -10.33 -8.76
C GLN A 75 11.00 -10.94 -7.35
N GLY A 76 9.91 -11.60 -6.97
CA GLY A 76 9.77 -12.34 -5.72
C GLY A 76 8.54 -13.24 -5.74
N ASP A 77 8.36 -14.06 -4.70
CA ASP A 77 7.39 -15.17 -4.66
C ASP A 77 5.90 -14.75 -4.59
N ARG A 78 5.62 -13.45 -4.64
CA ARG A 78 4.28 -12.85 -4.47
C ARG A 78 4.06 -11.74 -5.48
N CYS A 79 2.82 -11.58 -5.92
CA CYS A 79 2.45 -10.44 -6.74
C CYS A 79 2.69 -9.13 -5.97
N ALA A 80 3.24 -8.13 -6.66
CA ALA A 80 3.43 -6.79 -6.13
C ALA A 80 2.67 -5.77 -6.98
N ILE A 81 2.01 -4.82 -6.31
CA ILE A 81 1.29 -3.72 -6.96
C ILE A 81 1.82 -2.41 -6.41
N LEU A 82 2.43 -1.61 -7.28
CA LEU A 82 2.75 -0.21 -7.03
C LEU A 82 1.71 0.68 -7.71
N VAL A 83 1.36 1.79 -7.09
CA VAL A 83 0.48 2.81 -7.68
C VAL A 83 1.11 4.19 -7.44
N ALA A 84 1.25 4.98 -8.48
CA ALA A 84 1.67 6.37 -8.39
C ALA A 84 0.63 7.29 -9.05
N ARG A 85 0.42 8.47 -8.46
CA ARG A 85 -0.28 9.55 -9.14
C ARG A 85 0.68 10.22 -10.12
N GLN A 86 0.27 10.38 -11.37
CA GLN A 86 1.03 11.10 -12.38
C GLN A 86 0.68 12.59 -12.37
N SER A 87 1.54 13.42 -12.98
CA SER A 87 1.37 14.88 -13.05
C SER A 87 0.16 15.34 -13.88
N ASP A 88 -0.34 14.49 -14.78
CA ASP A 88 -1.56 14.68 -15.58
C ASP A 88 -2.84 14.19 -14.87
N GLN A 89 -2.75 13.94 -13.56
CA GLN A 89 -3.78 13.35 -12.69
C GLN A 89 -4.19 11.91 -13.00
N THR A 90 -3.59 11.24 -13.99
CA THR A 90 -3.75 9.79 -14.20
C THR A 90 -3.09 8.98 -13.08
N TRP A 91 -3.36 7.67 -13.06
CA TRP A 91 -2.73 6.73 -12.14
C TRP A 91 -1.86 5.75 -12.91
N LEU A 92 -0.57 5.72 -12.60
CA LEU A 92 0.34 4.67 -13.05
C LEU A 92 0.27 3.50 -12.07
N VAL A 93 -0.38 2.42 -12.48
CA VAL A 93 -0.41 1.14 -11.74
C VAL A 93 0.60 0.20 -12.34
N VAL A 94 1.52 -0.33 -11.53
CA VAL A 94 2.53 -1.30 -11.96
C VAL A 94 2.34 -2.60 -11.20
N VAL A 95 1.99 -3.66 -11.95
CA VAL A 95 1.67 -4.99 -11.43
C VAL A 95 2.78 -5.95 -11.85
N ARG A 96 3.49 -6.52 -10.88
CA ARG A 96 4.47 -7.58 -11.11
C ARG A 96 3.89 -8.91 -10.65
N SER A 97 3.82 -9.89 -11.54
CA SER A 97 3.32 -11.23 -11.22
C SER A 97 4.34 -12.01 -10.38
N SER A 98 3.86 -12.97 -9.58
CA SER A 98 4.72 -13.95 -8.88
C SER A 98 5.26 -15.05 -9.80
N LEU A 99 4.75 -15.18 -11.04
CA LEU A 99 5.24 -16.19 -11.96
C LEU A 99 6.64 -15.86 -12.50
N SER A 100 7.56 -16.81 -12.38
CA SER A 100 8.89 -16.78 -13.00
C SER A 100 8.90 -17.04 -14.52
N SER A 101 7.79 -16.79 -15.21
CA SER A 101 7.55 -17.32 -16.57
C SER A 101 8.18 -16.47 -17.67
N ASP A 102 8.77 -17.15 -18.66
CA ASP A 102 9.22 -16.66 -19.97
C ASP A 102 8.12 -16.04 -20.88
N SER A 103 6.94 -15.78 -20.32
CA SER A 103 5.81 -15.14 -20.99
C SER A 103 6.00 -13.61 -21.07
N VAL A 104 5.10 -12.93 -21.79
CA VAL A 104 5.26 -11.50 -22.19
C VAL A 104 5.24 -10.53 -21.00
N GLY A 105 6.41 -10.37 -20.39
CA GLY A 105 6.68 -9.43 -19.31
C GLY A 105 6.28 -9.95 -17.94
N ALA A 106 7.23 -10.01 -17.00
CA ALA A 106 6.93 -10.29 -15.60
C ALA A 106 6.20 -9.10 -14.93
N GLN A 107 6.30 -7.90 -15.51
CA GLN A 107 5.73 -6.65 -15.02
C GLN A 107 4.85 -5.99 -16.09
N ALA A 108 3.63 -5.60 -15.74
CA ALA A 108 2.78 -4.74 -16.56
C ALA A 108 2.71 -3.33 -15.96
N LEU A 109 2.84 -2.31 -16.81
CA LEU A 109 2.60 -0.92 -16.47
C LEU A 109 1.28 -0.49 -17.12
N VAL A 110 0.32 -0.05 -16.31
CA VAL A 110 -1.03 0.29 -16.71
C VAL A 110 -1.30 1.75 -16.35
N THR A 111 -1.57 2.59 -17.33
CA THR A 111 -2.06 3.95 -17.08
C THR A 111 -3.58 3.90 -17.02
N VAL A 112 -4.11 4.26 -15.85
CA VAL A 112 -5.55 4.36 -15.55
C VAL A 112 -5.93 5.84 -15.57
N LEU A 113 -7.08 6.16 -16.16
CA LEU A 113 -7.65 7.50 -16.20
C LEU A 113 -7.88 8.08 -14.79
N PRO A 114 -8.09 9.40 -14.66
CA PRO A 114 -8.59 10.01 -13.43
C PRO A 114 -9.81 9.27 -12.88
N ASP A 115 -9.98 9.34 -11.55
CA ASP A 115 -11.06 8.70 -10.78
C ASP A 115 -11.28 7.18 -11.01
N ALA A 116 -10.35 6.53 -11.71
CA ALA A 116 -10.40 5.13 -12.13
C ALA A 116 -11.53 4.80 -13.12
N GLU A 117 -11.89 5.73 -14.02
CA GLU A 117 -12.94 5.52 -15.04
C GLU A 117 -12.60 4.41 -16.05
N GLY A 118 -11.32 4.16 -16.33
CA GLY A 118 -10.88 3.16 -17.29
C GLY A 118 -9.37 3.15 -17.53
N VAL A 119 -8.89 2.26 -18.40
CA VAL A 119 -7.46 2.14 -18.77
C VAL A 119 -7.18 2.84 -20.08
N SER A 120 -6.24 3.79 -20.08
CA SER A 120 -5.80 4.51 -21.28
C SER A 120 -4.64 3.80 -21.99
N ALA A 121 -3.73 3.17 -21.24
CA ALA A 121 -2.58 2.46 -21.80
C ALA A 121 -2.18 1.22 -21.00
N VAL A 122 -1.62 0.22 -21.67
CA VAL A 122 -0.95 -0.94 -21.07
C VAL A 122 0.36 -1.20 -21.81
N ALA A 123 1.46 -1.27 -21.06
CA ALA A 123 2.78 -1.67 -21.53
C ALA A 123 3.31 -2.85 -20.70
N TYR A 124 4.20 -3.66 -21.29
CA TYR A 124 4.77 -4.85 -20.65
C TYR A 124 6.30 -4.73 -20.59
N ALA A 125 6.87 -5.06 -19.43
CA ALA A 125 8.29 -5.03 -19.12
C ALA A 125 8.73 -6.38 -18.50
N ARG A 126 10.01 -6.71 -18.64
CA ARG A 126 10.62 -7.92 -18.08
C ARG A 126 11.30 -7.59 -16.74
#